data_AF-A0A6J1A7C2-F1
#
_entry.id   AF-A0A6J1A7C2-F1
#
_cell.length_a   1.000
_cell.length_b   1.000
_cell.length_c   1.000
_cell.angle_alpha   90.00
_cell.angle_beta   90.00
_cell.angle_gamma   90.00
#
_symmetry.space_group_name_H-M   'P 1'
#
loop_
_entity.id
_entity.type
_entity.pdbx_description
1 polymer ?
#
loop_
_entity_poly.entity_id
_entity_poly.type
_entity_poly.pdbx_seq_one_letter_code
_entity_poly.pdbx_strand_id
1 'polypeptide(L)'
;MDEIYEMLEKVEELVKDKGYVPQKQYAVNSADEYKEQSLWYHSEKIAFAFGLLAVPAGVPIRIKKNLRTCGDCHMVMKFASEVFKREIIVRDINRFHHFRNGRQGASDSDLHKLLEHAL
;
A
#
# COMPACT_ATOMS: atom_id res chain seq x y z
N MET A 1 17.08 2.27 12.60
CA MET A 1 15.80 2.94 12.29
C MET A 1 15.85 3.46 10.86
N ASP A 2 17.04 3.89 10.44
CA ASP A 2 17.34 4.43 9.11
C ASP A 2 17.03 3.48 7.95
N GLU A 3 17.34 2.17 8.04
CA GLU A 3 17.10 1.22 6.93
C GLU A 3 15.65 1.18 6.42
N ILE A 4 14.66 1.34 7.32
CA ILE A 4 13.24 1.36 6.92
C ILE A 4 12.93 2.63 6.13
N TYR A 5 13.51 3.77 6.53
CA TYR A 5 13.31 5.04 5.85
C TYR A 5 14.11 5.12 4.55
N GLU A 6 15.30 4.57 4.49
CA GLU A 6 16.05 4.39 3.24
C GLU A 6 15.27 3.50 2.25
N MET A 7 14.66 2.41 2.74
CA MET A 7 13.78 1.59 1.92
C MET A 7 12.51 2.35 1.52
N LEU A 8 11.96 3.19 2.38
CA LEU A 8 10.80 4.02 2.07
C LEU A 8 11.13 5.04 0.96
N GLU A 9 12.28 5.70 1.02
CA GLU A 9 12.80 6.60 -0.02
C GLU A 9 12.98 5.86 -1.35
N LYS A 10 13.54 4.64 -1.30
CA LYS A 10 13.66 3.78 -2.48
C LYS A 10 12.30 3.39 -3.06
N VAL A 11 11.32 3.08 -2.20
CA VAL A 11 9.94 2.82 -2.66
C VAL A 11 9.36 4.07 -3.33
N GLU A 12 9.59 5.25 -2.75
CA GLU A 12 9.17 6.53 -3.30
C GLU A 12 9.73 6.78 -4.70
N GLU A 13 11.05 6.69 -4.85
CA GLU A 13 11.75 6.87 -6.12
C GLU A 13 11.16 5.93 -7.19
N LEU A 14 11.13 4.63 -6.91
CA LEU A 14 10.77 3.63 -7.91
C LEU A 14 9.31 3.68 -8.32
N VAL A 15 8.37 3.99 -7.41
CA VAL A 15 6.97 4.14 -7.82
C VAL A 15 6.74 5.43 -8.59
N LYS A 16 7.45 6.53 -8.26
CA LYS A 16 7.41 7.78 -9.03
C LYS A 16 7.94 7.58 -10.44
N ASP A 17 9.06 6.87 -10.60
CA ASP A 17 9.62 6.50 -11.91
C ASP A 17 8.64 5.66 -12.75
N LYS A 18 7.81 4.85 -12.09
CA LYS A 18 6.76 4.07 -12.75
C LYS A 18 5.53 4.91 -13.14
N GLY A 19 5.42 6.14 -12.64
CA GLY A 19 4.32 7.07 -12.96
C GLY A 19 3.30 7.27 -11.85
N TYR A 20 3.62 6.91 -10.59
CA TYR A 20 2.80 7.32 -9.45
C TYR A 20 2.86 8.85 -9.26
N VAL A 21 1.70 9.46 -9.04
CA VAL A 21 1.55 10.89 -8.73
C VAL A 21 0.90 11.03 -7.35
N PRO A 22 1.56 11.71 -6.38
CA PRO A 22 1.02 11.92 -5.04
C PRO A 22 -0.35 12.59 -5.02
N GLN A 23 -1.26 12.06 -4.22
CA GLN A 23 -2.62 12.55 -4.08
C GLN A 23 -2.74 13.47 -2.85
N LYS A 24 -2.32 14.74 -3.01
CA LYS A 24 -2.21 15.74 -1.92
C LYS A 24 -3.51 15.98 -1.13
N GLN A 25 -4.67 15.64 -1.69
CA GLN A 25 -5.96 15.71 -0.98
C GLN A 25 -6.07 14.74 0.21
N TYR A 26 -5.20 13.73 0.31
CA TYR A 26 -5.16 12.81 1.45
C TYR A 26 -4.16 13.22 2.53
N ALA A 27 -3.45 14.34 2.38
CA ALA A 27 -2.58 14.88 3.41
C ALA A 27 -3.43 15.58 4.48
N VAL A 28 -3.36 15.09 5.71
CA VAL A 28 -4.15 15.60 6.84
C VAL A 28 -3.30 16.56 7.66
N ASN A 29 -3.85 17.74 7.99
CA ASN A 29 -3.24 18.74 8.88
C ASN A 29 -1.79 19.15 8.52
N SER A 30 -1.46 19.18 7.23
CA SER A 30 -0.14 19.60 6.75
C SER A 30 -0.25 20.90 5.96
N ALA A 31 0.72 21.81 6.13
CA ALA A 31 0.85 22.99 5.29
C ALA A 31 1.08 22.56 3.83
N ASP A 32 0.66 23.39 2.86
CA ASP A 32 0.67 23.03 1.44
C ASP A 32 2.04 22.57 0.92
N GLU A 33 3.12 23.19 1.41
CA GLU A 33 4.50 22.85 1.08
C GLU A 33 4.94 21.46 1.59
N TYR A 34 4.33 20.96 2.67
CA TYR A 34 4.65 19.67 3.29
C TYR A 34 3.64 18.57 2.98
N LYS A 35 2.57 18.85 2.21
CA LYS A 35 1.51 17.86 1.93
C LYS A 35 2.05 16.58 1.33
N GLU A 36 2.90 16.68 0.31
CA GLU A 36 3.48 15.49 -0.33
C GLU A 36 4.37 14.69 0.62
N GLN A 37 5.26 15.38 1.33
CA GLN A 37 6.14 14.74 2.31
C GLN A 37 5.33 13.99 3.37
N SER A 38 4.27 14.60 3.89
CA SER A 38 3.42 13.98 4.92
C SER A 38 2.79 12.64 4.46
N LEU A 39 2.46 12.51 3.17
CA LEU A 39 1.87 11.28 2.61
C LEU A 39 2.83 10.09 2.67
N TRP A 40 4.15 10.32 2.61
CA TRP A 40 5.14 9.24 2.65
C TRP A 40 5.27 8.63 4.04
N TYR A 41 5.00 9.40 5.07
CA TYR A 41 5.04 8.95 6.46
C TYR A 41 3.72 8.29 6.93
N HIS A 42 2.81 7.98 6.01
CA HIS A 42 1.66 7.13 6.34
C HIS A 42 2.12 5.72 6.75
N SER A 43 1.54 5.20 7.83
CA SER A 43 1.89 3.92 8.43
C SER A 43 1.89 2.74 7.44
N GLU A 44 1.01 2.74 6.43
CA GLU A 44 0.93 1.68 5.42
C GLU A 44 2.21 1.60 4.60
N LYS A 45 2.78 2.75 4.21
CA LYS A 45 3.98 2.80 3.37
C LYS A 45 5.21 2.40 4.17
N ILE A 46 5.30 2.85 5.42
CA ILE A 46 6.35 2.42 6.36
C ILE A 46 6.26 0.90 6.62
N ALA A 47 5.06 0.38 6.86
CA ALA A 47 4.85 -1.06 7.06
C ALA A 47 5.23 -1.88 5.81
N PHE A 48 4.97 -1.34 4.61
CA PHE A 48 5.40 -1.97 3.37
C PHE A 48 6.93 -1.96 3.22
N ALA A 49 7.59 -0.83 3.49
CA ALA A 49 9.04 -0.72 3.47
C ALA A 49 9.69 -1.71 4.45
N PHE A 50 9.18 -1.80 5.68
CA PHE A 50 9.59 -2.82 6.64
C PHE A 50 9.34 -4.24 6.11
N GLY A 51 8.18 -4.49 5.50
CA GLY A 51 7.86 -5.79 4.90
C GLY A 51 8.83 -6.18 3.78
N LEU A 52 9.33 -5.24 2.99
CA LEU A 52 10.35 -5.52 1.96
C LEU A 52 11.68 -5.98 2.56
N LEU A 53 12.05 -5.46 3.73
CA LEU A 53 13.27 -5.83 4.45
C LEU A 53 13.13 -7.15 5.21
N ALA A 54 11.99 -7.35 5.87
CA ALA A 54 11.81 -8.46 6.80
C ALA A 54 11.28 -9.76 6.15
N VAL A 55 10.60 -9.66 5.01
CA VAL A 55 9.95 -10.80 4.36
C VAL A 55 10.81 -11.31 3.19
N PRO A 56 11.16 -12.60 3.11
CA PRO A 56 11.96 -13.16 2.01
C PRO A 56 11.34 -12.86 0.65
N ALA A 57 12.15 -12.57 -0.37
CA ALA A 57 11.67 -12.21 -1.71
C ALA A 57 10.64 -13.22 -2.28
N GLY A 58 9.65 -12.72 -3.04
CA GLY A 58 8.55 -13.52 -3.61
C GLY A 58 7.37 -13.84 -2.66
N VAL A 59 7.57 -13.90 -1.34
CA VAL A 59 6.49 -14.14 -0.34
C VAL A 59 5.53 -12.92 -0.21
N PRO A 60 4.20 -13.08 -0.18
CA PRO A 60 3.29 -11.93 -0.06
C PRO A 60 3.51 -11.09 1.21
N ILE A 61 3.48 -9.75 1.08
CA ILE A 61 3.53 -8.82 2.22
C ILE A 61 2.11 -8.55 2.71
N ARG A 62 1.87 -8.74 4.01
CA ARG A 62 0.55 -8.55 4.65
C ARG A 62 0.61 -7.39 5.63
N ILE A 63 -0.27 -6.40 5.45
CA ILE A 63 -0.36 -5.21 6.29
C ILE A 63 -1.75 -5.17 6.93
N LYS A 64 -1.81 -5.02 8.25
CA LYS A 64 -3.08 -4.88 8.99
C LYS A 64 -3.16 -3.48 9.58
N LYS A 65 -4.27 -2.78 9.35
CA LYS A 65 -4.55 -1.46 9.92
C LYS A 65 -5.93 -1.41 10.55
N ASN A 66 -6.08 -0.59 11.59
CA ASN A 66 -7.35 -0.30 12.26
C ASN A 66 -8.01 0.99 11.74
N LEU A 67 -7.53 1.54 10.61
CA LEU A 67 -8.11 2.71 9.93
C LEU A 67 -8.26 2.39 8.45
N ARG A 68 -9.23 3.01 7.79
CA ARG A 68 -9.44 2.90 6.34
C ARG A 68 -8.17 3.29 5.58
N THR A 69 -7.79 2.51 4.59
CA THR A 69 -6.68 2.85 3.69
C THR A 69 -7.06 4.09 2.86
N CYS A 70 -6.21 5.12 2.89
CA CYS A 70 -6.43 6.33 2.08
C CYS A 70 -6.14 6.08 0.59
N GLY A 71 -6.67 6.93 -0.29
CA GLY A 71 -6.51 6.73 -1.74
C GLY A 71 -5.06 6.85 -2.21
N ASP A 72 -4.25 7.65 -1.53
CA ASP A 72 -2.82 7.78 -1.83
C ASP A 72 -2.04 6.49 -1.53
N CYS A 73 -2.20 5.93 -0.31
CA CYS A 73 -1.61 4.65 0.06
C CYS A 73 -2.10 3.52 -0.85
N HIS A 74 -3.38 3.54 -1.23
CA HIS A 74 -3.94 2.57 -2.17
C HIS A 74 -3.22 2.60 -3.53
N MET A 75 -2.98 3.80 -4.08
CA MET A 75 -2.21 3.97 -5.30
C MET A 75 -0.78 3.48 -5.14
N VAL A 76 -0.07 3.87 -4.07
CA VAL A 76 1.32 3.41 -3.84
C VAL A 76 1.39 1.89 -3.79
N MET A 77 0.50 1.20 -3.07
CA MET A 77 0.51 -0.27 -3.02
C MET A 77 0.24 -0.91 -4.38
N LYS A 78 -0.64 -0.31 -5.19
CA LYS A 78 -0.88 -0.76 -6.56
C LYS A 78 0.42 -0.70 -7.38
N PHE A 79 1.08 0.46 -7.45
CA PHE A 79 2.34 0.61 -8.18
C PHE A 79 3.46 -0.28 -7.63
N ALA A 80 3.61 -0.30 -6.31
CA ALA A 80 4.62 -1.10 -5.63
C ALA A 80 4.48 -2.60 -5.93
N SER A 81 3.26 -3.12 -6.07
CA SER A 81 3.04 -4.53 -6.41
C SER A 81 3.64 -4.92 -7.78
N GLU A 82 3.70 -3.97 -8.72
CA GLU A 82 4.32 -4.17 -10.03
C GLU A 82 5.84 -3.99 -9.96
N VAL A 83 6.28 -2.88 -9.36
CA VAL A 83 7.70 -2.51 -9.25
C VAL A 83 8.50 -3.58 -8.52
N PHE A 84 8.02 -4.02 -7.36
CA PHE A 84 8.70 -5.00 -6.51
C PHE A 84 8.32 -6.45 -6.84
N LYS A 85 7.49 -6.66 -7.88
CA LYS A 85 6.96 -7.98 -8.28
C LYS A 85 6.44 -8.78 -7.09
N ARG A 86 5.68 -8.10 -6.23
CA ARG A 86 5.28 -8.59 -4.91
C ARG A 86 3.76 -8.52 -4.77
N GLU A 87 3.15 -9.60 -4.30
CA GLU A 87 1.76 -9.52 -3.84
C GLU A 87 1.70 -8.75 -2.51
N ILE A 88 0.80 -7.77 -2.43
CA ILE A 88 0.59 -6.95 -1.25
C ILE A 88 -0.87 -7.09 -0.83
N ILE A 89 -1.09 -7.48 0.42
CA ILE A 89 -2.42 -7.67 0.99
C ILE A 89 -2.58 -6.70 2.15
N VAL A 90 -3.47 -5.72 2.00
CA VAL A 90 -3.79 -4.75 3.05
C VAL A 90 -5.17 -5.04 3.61
N ARG A 91 -5.26 -5.33 4.90
CA ARG A 91 -6.53 -5.42 5.64
C ARG A 91 -6.74 -4.12 6.39
N ASP A 92 -7.80 -3.40 6.04
CA ASP A 92 -8.28 -2.25 6.81
C ASP A 92 -9.57 -2.61 7.57
N ILE A 93 -10.24 -1.60 8.16
CA ILE A 93 -11.49 -1.80 8.93
C ILE A 93 -12.67 -2.24 8.06
N ASN A 94 -12.63 -1.97 6.75
CA ASN A 94 -13.75 -2.17 5.85
C ASN A 94 -13.59 -3.45 5.03
N ARG A 95 -12.37 -3.79 4.61
CA ARG A 95 -12.12 -4.84 3.62
C ARG A 95 -10.65 -5.23 3.51
N PHE A 96 -10.43 -6.22 2.65
CA PHE A 96 -9.12 -6.57 2.13
C PHE A 96 -8.87 -5.88 0.80
N HIS A 97 -7.63 -5.47 0.59
CA HIS A 97 -7.10 -4.94 -0.65
C HIS A 97 -5.97 -5.84 -1.12
N HIS A 98 -6.17 -6.52 -2.24
CA HIS A 98 -5.15 -7.40 -2.83
C HIS A 98 -4.53 -6.71 -4.02
N PHE A 99 -3.23 -6.46 -3.99
CA PHE A 99 -2.49 -5.84 -5.08
C PHE A 99 -1.52 -6.84 -5.70
N ARG A 100 -1.61 -7.01 -7.01
CA ARG A 100 -0.72 -7.87 -7.80
C ARG A 100 -0.52 -7.30 -9.18
N ASN A 101 0.74 -7.17 -9.63
CA ASN A 101 1.10 -6.71 -10.97
C ASN A 101 0.40 -5.39 -11.37
N GLY A 102 0.38 -4.41 -10.46
CA GLY A 102 -0.22 -3.11 -10.76
C GLY A 102 -1.75 -3.12 -10.78
N ARG A 103 -2.40 -4.20 -10.34
CA ARG A 103 -3.87 -4.32 -10.31
C ARG A 103 -4.34 -4.61 -8.90
N GLN A 104 -5.51 -4.10 -8.56
CA GLN A 104 -6.22 -4.53 -7.37
C GLN A 104 -7.16 -5.66 -7.76
N GLY A 105 -7.05 -6.82 -7.10
CA GLY A 105 -8.04 -7.89 -7.19
C GLY A 105 -9.36 -7.50 -6.52
N ALA A 106 -10.43 -8.22 -6.84
CA ALA A 106 -11.68 -8.13 -6.08
C ALA A 106 -11.39 -8.30 -4.59
N SER A 107 -11.97 -7.45 -3.74
CA SER A 107 -11.86 -7.62 -2.29
C SER A 107 -12.55 -8.93 -1.91
N ASP A 108 -11.98 -9.69 -0.96
CA ASP A 108 -12.58 -10.92 -0.42
C ASP A 108 -14.02 -10.75 0.13
N SER A 109 -14.56 -9.52 0.16
CA SER A 109 -16.00 -9.27 0.29
C SER A 109 -16.86 -9.97 -0.76
N ASP A 110 -16.29 -10.31 -1.92
CA ASP A 110 -16.99 -11.05 -2.97
C ASP A 110 -16.95 -12.57 -2.75
N LEU A 111 -15.98 -13.08 -1.98
CA LEU A 111 -15.90 -14.49 -1.61
C LEU A 111 -16.89 -14.86 -0.51
N HIS A 112 -17.19 -13.96 0.43
CA HIS A 112 -18.25 -14.20 1.41
C HIS A 112 -19.64 -14.24 0.76
N LYS A 113 -19.88 -13.44 -0.30
CA LYS A 113 -21.12 -13.48 -1.08
C LYS A 113 -21.21 -14.67 -2.04
N LEU A 114 -20.08 -15.17 -2.54
CA LEU A 114 -20.04 -16.37 -3.38
C LEU A 114 -20.24 -17.67 -2.60
N LEU A 115 -20.01 -17.67 -1.28
CA LEU A 115 -20.26 -18.83 -0.41
C LEU A 115 -21.69 -18.88 0.15
N GLU A 116 -22.40 -17.74 0.25
CA GLU A 116 -23.81 -17.72 0.69
C GLU A 116 -24.83 -18.07 -0.41
N HIS A 117 -24.42 -18.15 -1.67
CA HIS A 117 -25.25 -18.66 -2.78
C HIS A 117 -24.91 -20.10 -3.20
N ALA A 118 -24.04 -20.78 -2.45
CA ALA A 118 -23.64 -22.17 -2.68
C ALA A 118 -24.04 -23.12 -1.53
N LEU A 119 -25.03 -22.73 -0.72
CA LEU A 119 -25.75 -23.59 0.23
C LEU A 119 -27.25 -23.45 0.04
#